data_AF-A0A3L7TI36-F1
#
_entry.id   AF-A0A3L7TI36-F1
#
_cell.length_a   1.000
_cell.length_b   1.000
_cell.length_c   1.000
_cell.angle_alpha   90.00
_cell.angle_beta   90.00
_cell.angle_gamma   90.00
#
_symmetry.space_group_name_H-M   'P 1'
#
loop_
_entity.id
_entity.type
_entity.pdbx_description
1 polymer ?
#
loop_
_entity_poly.entity_id
_entity_poly.type
_entity_poly.pdbx_seq_one_letter_code
_entity_poly.pdbx_strand_id
1 'polypeptide(L)'
;MSTPLHENLILANSLAHVAQRSMEPWGLHGIAHWWRVRHNGLLVAAHTGADTRVVRLFALIHDSFREDDGHDPLHGLRAAKWLARVRQGELQENDVACASTRAAIESLDDVGFDQLHRACELHTSSITTDDATINTCFAADRLDLARVGFRPDPRLIPVDRALLTDAFIDAAMRRTVGRLGWIENDEFLQAWGIDVDLAERG
;
A
#
# COMPACT_ATOMS: atom_id res chain seq x y z
N MET A 1 6.16 4.62 -24.02
CA MET A 1 5.36 5.34 -23.00
C MET A 1 4.80 4.29 -22.06
N SER A 2 5.01 4.43 -20.74
CA SER A 2 4.49 3.45 -19.77
C SER A 2 2.97 3.58 -19.66
N THR A 3 2.25 2.46 -19.56
CA THR A 3 0.78 2.44 -19.46
C THR A 3 0.32 3.20 -18.21
N PRO A 4 -0.67 4.11 -18.29
CA PRO A 4 -1.19 4.82 -17.14
C PRO A 4 -1.61 3.85 -16.01
N LEU A 5 -1.30 4.20 -14.76
CA LEU A 5 -1.75 3.45 -13.60
C LEU A 5 -3.13 3.97 -13.18
N HIS A 6 -4.19 3.21 -13.49
CA HIS A 6 -5.56 3.54 -13.09
C HIS A 6 -5.82 3.07 -11.64
N GLU A 7 -5.31 3.82 -10.67
CA GLU A 7 -5.38 3.47 -9.24
C GLU A 7 -6.80 3.22 -8.75
N ASN A 8 -7.78 4.00 -9.19
CA ASN A 8 -9.19 3.81 -8.85
C ASN A 8 -9.73 2.41 -9.23
N LEU A 9 -9.29 1.85 -10.37
CA LEU A 9 -9.70 0.51 -10.81
C LEU A 9 -9.00 -0.60 -10.02
N ILE A 10 -7.74 -0.36 -9.62
CA ILE A 10 -7.01 -1.26 -8.75
C ILE A 10 -7.61 -1.25 -7.34
N LEU A 11 -7.94 -0.07 -6.83
CA LEU A 11 -8.63 0.11 -5.55
C LEU A 11 -9.96 -0.63 -5.53
N ALA A 12 -10.79 -0.48 -6.57
CA ALA A 12 -12.05 -1.21 -6.68
C ALA A 12 -11.85 -2.73 -6.62
N ASN A 13 -10.77 -3.24 -7.22
CA ASN A 13 -10.41 -4.66 -7.15
C ASN A 13 -9.99 -5.08 -5.74
N SER A 14 -9.13 -4.28 -5.08
CA SER A 14 -8.72 -4.52 -3.70
C SER A 14 -9.89 -4.49 -2.72
N LEU A 15 -10.85 -3.57 -2.92
CA LEU A 15 -12.08 -3.49 -2.13
C LEU A 15 -13.00 -4.69 -2.35
N ALA A 16 -13.05 -5.24 -3.56
CA ALA A 16 -13.77 -6.49 -3.80
C ALA A 16 -13.18 -7.66 -3.00
N HIS A 17 -11.84 -7.74 -2.88
CA HIS A 17 -11.20 -8.73 -2.02
C HIS A 17 -11.51 -8.51 -0.53
N VAL A 18 -11.43 -7.27 -0.05
CA VAL A 18 -11.81 -6.91 1.32
C VAL A 18 -13.26 -7.33 1.61
N ALA A 19 -14.19 -7.06 0.70
CA ALA A 19 -15.59 -7.44 0.84
C ALA A 19 -15.79 -8.96 0.87
N GLN A 20 -15.07 -9.73 0.05
CA GLN A 20 -15.12 -11.21 0.08
C GLN A 20 -14.64 -11.82 1.40
N ARG A 21 -13.87 -11.06 2.20
CA ARG A 21 -13.35 -11.47 3.51
C ARG A 21 -14.12 -10.86 4.68
N SER A 22 -15.23 -10.18 4.41
CA SER A 22 -16.04 -9.49 5.43
C SER A 22 -15.23 -8.50 6.27
N MET A 23 -14.21 -7.89 5.65
CA MET A 23 -13.35 -6.88 6.26
C MET A 23 -13.95 -5.48 6.05
N GLU A 24 -13.78 -4.59 7.02
CA GLU A 24 -14.29 -3.22 6.94
C GLU A 24 -13.39 -2.34 6.04
N PRO A 25 -13.90 -1.78 4.92
CA PRO A 25 -13.12 -0.94 4.01
C PRO A 25 -12.50 0.30 4.65
N TRP A 26 -13.11 0.79 5.73
CA TRP A 26 -12.65 1.95 6.50
C TRP A 26 -12.03 1.57 7.85
N GLY A 27 -11.75 0.27 8.06
CA GLY A 27 -11.12 -0.29 9.25
C GLY A 27 -9.63 0.04 9.38
N LEU A 28 -8.94 -0.65 10.28
CA LEU A 28 -7.53 -0.37 10.61
C LEU A 28 -6.58 -0.55 9.42
N HIS A 29 -6.88 -1.52 8.57
CA HIS A 29 -6.09 -1.87 7.38
C HIS A 29 -6.82 -1.55 6.06
N GLY A 30 -7.69 -0.53 6.08
CA GLY A 30 -8.52 -0.13 4.94
C GLY A 30 -8.02 1.08 4.15
N ILE A 31 -8.94 1.72 3.42
CA ILE A 31 -8.69 2.83 2.47
C ILE A 31 -7.83 3.94 3.08
N ALA A 32 -8.15 4.39 4.30
CA ALA A 32 -7.41 5.47 4.96
C ALA A 32 -5.94 5.08 5.22
N HIS A 33 -5.68 3.82 5.59
CA HIS A 33 -4.33 3.29 5.76
C HIS A 33 -3.61 3.21 4.42
N TRP A 34 -4.23 2.60 3.40
CA TRP A 34 -3.65 2.48 2.06
C TRP A 34 -3.29 3.85 1.47
N TRP A 35 -4.08 4.88 1.73
CA TRP A 35 -3.79 6.24 1.26
C TRP A 35 -2.56 6.83 1.94
N ARG A 36 -2.44 6.64 3.26
CA ARG A 36 -1.25 7.05 4.01
C ARG A 36 -0.01 6.29 3.57
N VAL A 37 -0.11 4.99 3.30
CA VAL A 37 0.99 4.19 2.73
C VAL A 37 1.39 4.74 1.37
N ARG A 38 0.44 4.97 0.46
CA ARG A 38 0.71 5.56 -0.85
C ARG A 38 1.45 6.90 -0.71
N HIS A 39 0.92 7.81 0.10
CA HIS A 39 1.50 9.15 0.28
C HIS A 39 2.89 9.09 0.90
N ASN A 40 3.06 8.36 2.01
CA ASN A 40 4.35 8.17 2.68
C ASN A 40 5.37 7.56 1.71
N GLY A 41 4.96 6.54 0.95
CA GLY A 41 5.82 5.87 -0.02
C GLY A 41 6.30 6.80 -1.13
N LEU A 42 5.45 7.68 -1.65
CA LEU A 42 5.85 8.66 -2.66
C LEU A 42 6.84 9.70 -2.12
N LEU A 43 6.66 10.15 -0.87
CA LEU A 43 7.63 11.04 -0.21
C LEU A 43 8.98 10.36 -0.02
N VAL A 44 9.00 9.10 0.40
CA VAL A 44 10.23 8.32 0.59
C VAL A 44 10.89 8.01 -0.76
N ALA A 45 10.12 7.64 -1.78
CA ALA A 45 10.61 7.33 -3.12
C ALA A 45 11.37 8.50 -3.76
N ALA A 46 10.95 9.74 -3.49
CA ALA A 46 11.66 10.94 -3.94
C ALA A 46 13.09 11.03 -3.40
N HIS A 47 13.41 10.36 -2.30
CA HIS A 47 14.73 10.33 -1.68
C HIS A 47 15.51 9.06 -1.98
N THR A 48 14.83 7.92 -2.13
CA THR A 48 15.46 6.61 -2.35
C THR A 48 15.65 6.28 -3.83
N GLY A 49 14.95 6.97 -4.74
CA GLY A 49 14.92 6.62 -6.17
C GLY A 49 14.08 5.38 -6.47
N ALA A 50 13.24 4.94 -5.54
CA ALA A 50 12.37 3.77 -5.70
C ALA A 50 11.39 3.90 -6.87
N ASP A 51 11.01 2.76 -7.45
CA ASP A 51 9.97 2.71 -8.47
C ASP A 51 8.60 3.07 -7.88
N THR A 52 8.15 4.29 -8.17
CA THR A 52 6.85 4.81 -7.70
C THR A 52 5.65 3.99 -8.20
N ARG A 53 5.76 3.25 -9.31
CA ARG A 53 4.69 2.38 -9.79
C ARG A 53 4.51 1.18 -8.87
N VAL A 54 5.61 0.56 -8.44
CA VAL A 54 5.61 -0.52 -7.45
C VAL A 54 5.09 -0.03 -6.11
N VAL A 55 5.56 1.13 -5.63
CA VAL A 55 5.12 1.72 -4.36
C VAL A 55 3.60 1.96 -4.33
N ARG A 56 3.03 2.50 -5.41
CA ARG A 56 1.58 2.75 -5.53
C ARG A 56 0.78 1.44 -5.59
N LEU A 57 1.25 0.44 -6.32
CA LEU A 57 0.63 -0.88 -6.36
C LEU A 57 0.68 -1.58 -5.01
N PHE A 58 1.82 -1.56 -4.33
CA PHE A 58 1.99 -2.10 -2.98
C PHE A 58 0.98 -1.49 -2.00
N ALA A 59 0.86 -0.16 -1.99
CA ALA A 59 -0.06 0.54 -1.09
C ALA A 59 -1.52 0.06 -1.23
N LEU A 60 -1.96 -0.26 -2.44
CA LEU A 60 -3.33 -0.72 -2.73
C LEU A 60 -3.55 -2.23 -2.49
N ILE A 61 -2.49 -3.04 -2.45
CA ILE A 61 -2.59 -4.51 -2.53
C ILE A 61 -2.13 -5.20 -1.24
N HIS A 62 -1.09 -4.70 -0.56
CA HIS A 62 -0.38 -5.46 0.49
C HIS A 62 -1.30 -5.97 1.60
N ASP A 63 -2.25 -5.14 2.05
CA ASP A 63 -3.21 -5.43 3.12
C ASP A 63 -4.60 -5.87 2.62
N SER A 64 -4.86 -5.88 1.30
CA SER A 64 -6.18 -6.22 0.76
C SER A 64 -6.52 -7.71 0.84
N PHE A 65 -5.56 -8.55 1.26
CA PHE A 65 -5.69 -10.01 1.41
C PHE A 65 -5.75 -10.43 2.87
N ARG A 66 -6.15 -9.54 3.76
CA ARG A 66 -6.45 -9.85 5.15
C ARG A 66 -7.71 -10.69 5.29
N GLU A 67 -7.68 -11.58 6.27
CA GLU A 67 -8.83 -12.39 6.73
C GLU A 67 -9.24 -12.01 8.17
N ASP A 68 -8.43 -11.17 8.83
CA ASP A 68 -8.70 -10.59 10.15
C ASP A 68 -8.08 -9.18 10.24
N ASP A 69 -8.80 -8.21 10.82
CA ASP A 69 -8.34 -6.81 10.97
C ASP A 69 -7.36 -6.63 12.14
N GLY A 70 -7.22 -7.64 12.99
CA GLY A 70 -6.22 -7.72 14.04
C GLY A 70 -5.00 -8.52 13.59
N HIS A 71 -4.90 -9.74 14.07
CA HIS A 71 -3.70 -10.57 13.91
C HIS A 71 -3.83 -11.50 12.71
N ASP A 72 -3.13 -11.16 11.64
CA ASP A 72 -3.10 -11.96 10.43
C ASP A 72 -1.70 -11.89 9.81
N PRO A 73 -0.73 -12.73 10.20
CA PRO A 73 0.63 -12.63 9.70
C PRO A 73 0.79 -13.07 8.24
N LEU A 74 -0.25 -13.66 7.62
CA LEU A 74 -0.17 -14.29 6.30
C LEU A 74 -0.76 -13.44 5.17
N HIS A 75 -1.29 -12.25 5.44
CA HIS A 75 -1.90 -11.37 4.41
C HIS A 75 -0.92 -11.01 3.30
N GLY A 76 0.31 -10.63 3.65
CA GLY A 76 1.36 -10.34 2.68
C GLY A 76 1.68 -11.52 1.76
N LEU A 77 1.77 -12.74 2.33
CA LEU A 77 1.98 -13.96 1.56
C LEU A 77 0.79 -14.28 0.65
N ARG A 78 -0.45 -14.06 1.10
CA ARG A 78 -1.65 -14.25 0.26
C ARG A 78 -1.70 -13.24 -0.89
N ALA A 79 -1.35 -11.98 -0.64
CA ALA A 79 -1.24 -10.95 -1.67
C ALA A 79 -0.17 -11.31 -2.71
N ALA A 80 1.02 -11.74 -2.27
CA ALA A 80 2.10 -12.19 -3.15
C ALA A 80 1.69 -13.40 -4.02
N LYS A 81 1.05 -14.41 -3.43
CA LYS A 81 0.53 -15.57 -4.17
C LYS A 81 -0.52 -15.16 -5.22
N TRP A 82 -1.38 -14.19 -4.91
CA TRP A 82 -2.35 -13.67 -5.87
C TRP A 82 -1.65 -12.92 -7.02
N LEU A 83 -0.65 -12.08 -6.72
CA LEU A 83 0.16 -11.40 -7.74
C LEU A 83 0.82 -12.39 -8.71
N ALA A 84 1.38 -13.50 -8.19
CA ALA A 84 1.95 -14.57 -9.01
C ALA A 84 0.93 -15.18 -9.96
N ARG A 85 -0.28 -15.50 -9.45
CA ARG A 85 -1.38 -16.04 -10.29
C ARG A 85 -1.83 -15.05 -11.35
N VAL A 86 -1.94 -13.76 -11.04
CA VAL A 86 -2.23 -12.72 -12.04
C VAL A 86 -1.18 -12.73 -13.15
N ARG A 87 0.11 -12.70 -12.80
CA ARG A 87 1.22 -12.64 -13.76
C ARG A 87 1.30 -13.88 -14.66
N GLN A 88 0.92 -15.05 -14.13
CA GLN A 88 0.91 -16.32 -14.85
C GLN A 88 -0.36 -16.54 -15.67
N GLY A 89 -1.39 -15.71 -15.49
CA GLY A 89 -2.71 -15.93 -16.11
C GLY A 89 -3.47 -17.11 -15.48
N GLU A 90 -3.14 -17.48 -14.24
CA GLU A 90 -3.63 -18.67 -13.52
C GLU A 90 -4.62 -18.30 -12.41
N LEU A 91 -5.50 -17.33 -12.67
CA LEU A 91 -6.52 -16.92 -11.70
C LEU A 91 -7.53 -18.04 -11.46
N GLN A 92 -7.87 -18.24 -10.19
CA GLN A 92 -8.87 -19.21 -9.76
C GLN A 92 -10.28 -18.60 -9.79
N GLU A 93 -11.31 -19.44 -9.69
CA GLU A 93 -12.72 -19.00 -9.72
C GLU A 93 -13.06 -17.93 -8.66
N ASN A 94 -12.40 -18.00 -7.50
CA ASN A 94 -12.59 -17.04 -6.41
C ASN A 94 -11.65 -15.82 -6.48
N ASP A 95 -10.72 -15.77 -7.45
CA ASP A 95 -9.86 -14.60 -7.62
C ASP A 95 -10.60 -13.49 -8.36
N VAL A 96 -10.48 -12.25 -7.86
CA VAL A 96 -10.98 -11.05 -8.53
C VAL A 96 -9.79 -10.30 -9.11
N ALA A 97 -9.74 -10.17 -10.44
CA ALA A 97 -8.79 -9.30 -11.10
C ALA A 97 -9.44 -8.67 -12.34
N CYS A 98 -9.82 -7.40 -12.25
CA CYS A 98 -10.35 -6.68 -13.41
C CYS A 98 -9.25 -6.52 -14.48
N ALA A 99 -9.65 -6.28 -15.74
CA ALA A 99 -8.72 -6.15 -16.86
C ALA A 99 -7.63 -5.09 -16.61
N SER A 100 -8.00 -3.97 -15.99
CA SER A 100 -7.05 -2.89 -15.67
C SER A 100 -6.06 -3.27 -14.59
N THR A 101 -6.49 -4.01 -13.56
CA THR A 101 -5.59 -4.52 -12.51
C THR A 101 -4.59 -5.52 -13.08
N ARG A 102 -5.06 -6.45 -13.94
CA ARG A 102 -4.18 -7.38 -14.66
C ARG A 102 -3.17 -6.63 -15.52
N ALA A 103 -3.64 -5.70 -16.36
CA ALA A 103 -2.77 -4.90 -17.22
C ALA A 103 -1.75 -4.09 -16.41
N ALA A 104 -2.10 -3.58 -15.24
CA ALA A 104 -1.17 -2.87 -14.37
C ALA A 104 -0.03 -3.79 -13.86
N ILE A 105 -0.36 -5.01 -13.44
CA ILE A 105 0.61 -6.01 -12.97
C ILE A 105 1.44 -6.59 -14.13
N GLU A 106 0.81 -6.91 -15.26
CA GLU A 106 1.45 -7.41 -16.47
C GLU A 106 2.39 -6.38 -17.11
N SER A 107 2.10 -5.08 -16.95
CA SER A 107 2.94 -4.00 -17.47
C SER A 107 4.25 -3.77 -16.71
N LEU A 108 4.40 -4.35 -15.50
CA LEU A 108 5.69 -4.33 -14.81
C LEU A 108 6.68 -5.19 -15.57
N ASP A 109 7.94 -4.77 -15.65
CA ASP A 109 9.00 -5.68 -16.06
C ASP A 109 9.28 -6.71 -14.94
N ASP A 110 10.16 -7.67 -15.20
CA ASP A 110 10.42 -8.75 -14.24
C ASP A 110 11.01 -8.23 -12.92
N VAL A 111 11.78 -7.13 -12.97
CA VAL A 111 12.35 -6.48 -11.78
C VAL A 111 11.25 -5.83 -10.96
N GLY A 112 10.41 -5.00 -11.57
CA GLY A 112 9.31 -4.32 -10.88
C GLY A 112 8.27 -5.31 -10.34
N PHE A 113 8.02 -6.42 -11.06
CA PHE A 113 7.16 -7.49 -10.57
C PHE A 113 7.77 -8.20 -9.35
N ASP A 114 9.05 -8.57 -9.39
CA ASP A 114 9.75 -9.18 -8.25
C ASP A 114 9.73 -8.25 -7.03
N GLN A 115 9.98 -6.96 -7.23
CA GLN A 115 9.90 -5.95 -6.18
C GLN A 115 8.51 -5.88 -5.56
N LEU A 116 7.43 -5.81 -6.36
CA LEU A 116 6.06 -5.78 -5.85
C LEU A 116 5.71 -7.07 -5.09
N HIS A 117 6.04 -8.22 -5.68
CA HIS A 117 5.77 -9.54 -5.09
C HIS A 117 6.48 -9.69 -3.73
N ARG A 118 7.80 -9.46 -3.68
CA ARG A 118 8.60 -9.56 -2.46
C ARG A 118 8.22 -8.48 -1.44
N ALA A 119 7.88 -7.27 -1.88
CA ALA A 119 7.39 -6.24 -0.96
C ALA A 119 6.13 -6.70 -0.23
N CYS A 120 5.13 -7.20 -0.95
CA CYS A 120 3.93 -7.76 -0.33
C CYS A 120 4.27 -8.94 0.59
N GLU A 121 5.07 -9.90 0.14
CA GLU A 121 5.41 -11.11 0.91
C GLU A 121 6.13 -10.81 2.23
N LEU A 122 7.06 -9.86 2.22
CA LEU A 122 8.07 -9.72 3.28
C LEU A 122 7.84 -8.54 4.24
N HIS A 123 6.89 -7.63 3.97
CA HIS A 123 6.79 -6.37 4.72
C HIS A 123 6.58 -6.51 6.23
N THR A 124 5.95 -7.60 6.67
CA THR A 124 5.76 -7.92 8.10
C THR A 124 6.80 -8.86 8.68
N SER A 125 7.54 -9.61 7.84
CA SER A 125 8.46 -10.67 8.27
C SER A 125 9.95 -10.28 8.18
N SER A 126 10.27 -9.22 7.45
CA SER A 126 11.64 -8.77 7.21
C SER A 126 11.80 -7.29 7.54
N ILE A 127 12.84 -6.92 8.29
CA ILE A 127 13.10 -5.49 8.61
C ILE A 127 13.62 -4.74 7.38
N THR A 128 14.48 -5.35 6.57
CA THR A 128 15.12 -4.71 5.42
C THR A 128 15.46 -5.75 4.36
N THR A 129 15.72 -5.27 3.15
CA THR A 129 16.19 -6.03 1.99
C THR A 129 17.35 -5.29 1.33
N ASP A 130 17.91 -5.88 0.29
CA ASP A 130 18.94 -5.30 -0.57
C ASP A 130 18.38 -4.36 -1.66
N ASP A 131 17.05 -4.22 -1.76
CA ASP A 131 16.38 -3.44 -2.80
C ASP A 131 15.72 -2.17 -2.24
N ALA A 132 16.04 -1.02 -2.86
CA ALA A 132 15.55 0.29 -2.41
C ALA A 132 14.03 0.47 -2.59
N THR A 133 13.43 -0.14 -3.61
CA THR A 133 11.98 -0.09 -3.86
C THR A 133 11.23 -0.91 -2.82
N ILE A 134 11.69 -2.12 -2.52
CA ILE A 134 11.09 -2.97 -1.49
C ILE A 134 11.19 -2.29 -0.11
N ASN A 135 12.38 -1.77 0.23
CA ASN A 135 12.60 -1.03 1.46
C ASN A 135 11.74 0.23 1.57
N THR A 136 11.49 0.91 0.45
CA THR A 136 10.58 2.08 0.41
C THR A 136 9.14 1.66 0.70
N CYS A 137 8.68 0.53 0.18
CA CYS A 137 7.36 -0.04 0.50
C CYS A 137 7.25 -0.36 2.00
N PHE A 138 8.27 -0.99 2.60
CA PHE A 138 8.29 -1.28 4.04
C PHE A 138 8.26 0.01 4.87
N ALA A 139 9.03 1.02 4.46
CA ALA A 139 9.05 2.29 5.14
C ALA A 139 7.70 2.99 5.09
N ALA A 140 7.03 2.94 3.93
CA ALA A 140 5.72 3.54 3.72
C ALA A 140 4.65 3.00 4.69
N ASP A 141 4.59 1.68 4.88
CA ASP A 141 3.68 1.02 5.83
C ASP A 141 4.09 1.31 7.28
N ARG A 142 5.38 1.17 7.62
CA ARG A 142 5.86 1.37 9.00
C ARG A 142 5.74 2.80 9.51
N LEU A 143 5.79 3.79 8.62
CA LEU A 143 5.51 5.18 8.97
C LEU A 143 4.07 5.41 9.45
N ASP A 144 3.15 4.50 9.11
CA ASP A 144 1.74 4.56 9.55
C ASP A 144 1.44 3.70 10.79
N LEU A 145 2.46 3.23 11.52
CA LEU A 145 2.28 2.39 12.72
C LEU A 145 1.54 3.10 13.86
N ALA A 146 1.47 4.43 13.86
CA ALA A 146 0.70 5.16 14.85
C ALA A 146 -0.79 4.77 14.81
N ARG A 147 -1.28 4.24 13.68
CA ARG A 147 -2.68 3.81 13.51
C ARG A 147 -3.07 2.70 14.49
N VAL A 148 -2.08 1.87 14.83
CA VAL A 148 -2.21 0.72 15.73
C VAL A 148 -1.51 0.99 17.08
N GLY A 149 -1.25 2.26 17.41
CA GLY A 149 -0.76 2.68 18.73
C GLY A 149 0.75 2.69 18.91
N PHE A 150 1.54 2.53 17.83
CA PHE A 150 3.01 2.51 17.91
C PHE A 150 3.61 3.75 17.23
N ARG A 151 4.50 4.47 17.93
CA ARG A 151 5.35 5.48 17.27
C ARG A 151 6.30 4.75 16.31
N PRO A 152 6.42 5.16 15.03
CA PRO A 152 7.40 4.58 14.12
C PRO A 152 8.82 4.70 14.70
N ASP A 153 9.49 3.58 14.93
CA ASP A 153 10.89 3.56 15.38
C ASP A 153 11.79 3.64 14.14
N PRO A 154 12.55 4.73 13.95
CA PRO A 154 13.35 4.87 12.75
C PRO A 154 14.51 3.88 12.67
N ARG A 155 14.79 3.05 13.69
CA ARG A 155 15.74 1.91 13.61
C ARG A 155 15.14 0.70 12.91
N LEU A 156 13.82 0.66 12.78
CA LEU A 156 13.05 -0.42 12.15
C LEU A 156 12.50 -0.02 10.77
N ILE A 157 12.84 1.17 10.27
CA ILE A 157 12.41 1.67 8.97
C ILE A 157 13.63 1.63 8.03
N PRO A 158 13.60 0.86 6.93
CA PRO A 158 14.81 0.51 6.18
C PRO A 158 15.19 1.56 5.13
N VAL A 159 15.27 2.83 5.52
CA VAL A 159 15.73 3.93 4.66
C VAL A 159 16.78 4.76 5.38
N ASP A 160 17.43 5.67 4.65
CA ASP A 160 18.46 6.52 5.22
C ASP A 160 17.95 7.25 6.48
N ARG A 161 18.71 7.14 7.57
CA ARG A 161 18.43 7.79 8.84
C ARG A 161 18.37 9.31 8.73
N ALA A 162 19.05 9.90 7.75
CA ALA A 162 18.99 11.33 7.46
C ALA A 162 17.59 11.79 7.03
N LEU A 163 16.81 10.91 6.37
CA LEU A 163 15.41 11.20 6.01
C LEU A 163 14.49 11.14 7.24
N LEU A 164 14.74 10.20 8.15
CA LEU A 164 13.88 9.88 9.29
C LEU A 164 14.12 10.81 10.50
N THR A 165 14.07 12.12 10.24
CA THR A 165 14.06 13.14 11.29
C THR A 165 12.77 13.05 12.14
N ASP A 166 12.81 13.56 13.37
CA ASP A 166 11.61 13.63 14.22
C ASP A 166 10.47 14.37 13.52
N ALA A 167 10.77 15.46 12.81
CA ALA A 167 9.78 16.22 12.04
C ALA A 167 9.11 15.37 10.95
N PHE A 168 9.86 14.50 10.27
CA PHE A 168 9.33 13.61 9.23
C PHE A 168 8.40 12.54 9.83
N ILE A 169 8.81 11.91 10.93
CA ILE A 169 8.00 10.92 11.64
C ILE A 169 6.75 11.56 12.24
N ASP A 170 6.88 12.73 12.87
CA ASP A 170 5.74 13.45 13.44
C ASP A 170 4.75 13.88 12.35
N ALA A 171 5.22 14.22 11.14
CA ALA A 171 4.35 14.49 10.01
C ALA A 171 3.55 13.24 9.58
N ALA A 172 4.19 12.07 9.54
CA ALA A 172 3.50 10.81 9.27
C ALA A 172 2.45 10.50 10.34
N MET A 173 2.79 10.66 11.62
CA MET A 173 1.86 10.45 12.73
C MET A 173 0.68 11.42 12.71
N ARG A 174 0.89 12.69 12.33
CA ARG A 174 -0.21 13.66 12.18
C ARG A 174 -1.22 13.21 11.12
N ARG A 175 -0.76 12.63 10.01
CA ARG A 175 -1.65 12.05 8.98
C ARG A 175 -2.47 10.90 9.54
N THR A 176 -1.87 10.04 10.35
CA THR A 176 -2.60 8.97 11.03
C THR A 176 -3.72 9.51 11.94
N VAL A 177 -3.38 10.46 12.83
CA VAL A 177 -4.35 11.03 13.78
C VAL A 177 -5.47 11.78 13.06
N GLY A 178 -5.14 12.50 11.99
CA GLY A 178 -6.10 13.21 11.16
C GLY A 178 -6.98 12.33 10.28
N ARG A 179 -6.80 10.99 10.25
CA ARG A 179 -7.55 10.04 9.41
C ARG A 179 -7.65 10.45 7.94
N LEU A 180 -8.81 10.95 7.49
CA LEU A 180 -9.04 11.50 6.15
C LEU A 180 -9.08 13.04 6.15
N GLY A 181 -9.13 13.68 7.32
CA GLY A 181 -9.15 15.12 7.48
C GLY A 181 -7.86 15.85 7.06
N TRP A 182 -6.74 15.14 6.91
CA TRP A 182 -5.51 15.71 6.33
C TRP A 182 -5.48 15.66 4.80
N ILE A 183 -6.47 15.02 4.17
CA ILE A 183 -6.50 14.78 2.74
C ILE A 183 -7.11 15.99 2.01
N GLU A 184 -6.39 16.48 1.00
CA GLU A 184 -6.93 17.39 0.00
C GLU A 184 -7.94 16.61 -0.87
N ASN A 185 -9.22 17.01 -0.86
CA ASN A 185 -10.30 16.22 -1.49
C ASN A 185 -10.04 15.95 -2.97
N ASP A 186 -9.51 16.96 -3.67
CA ASP A 186 -9.28 16.90 -5.11
C ASP A 186 -8.24 15.83 -5.48
N GLU A 187 -7.16 15.68 -4.71
CA GLU A 187 -6.15 14.64 -4.99
C GLU A 187 -6.74 13.25 -4.80
N PHE A 188 -7.49 13.05 -3.72
CA PHE A 188 -8.09 11.77 -3.38
C PHE A 188 -9.17 11.37 -4.39
N LEU A 189 -10.04 12.30 -4.74
CA LEU A 189 -11.06 12.11 -5.78
C LEU A 189 -10.41 11.83 -7.14
N GLN A 190 -9.37 12.59 -7.52
CA GLN A 190 -8.68 12.38 -8.78
C GLN A 190 -7.96 11.02 -8.84
N ALA A 191 -7.31 10.61 -7.76
CA ALA A 191 -6.55 9.37 -7.72
C ALA A 191 -7.47 8.15 -7.64
N TRP A 192 -8.45 8.18 -6.73
CA TRP A 192 -9.19 6.99 -6.29
C TRP A 192 -10.68 7.04 -6.64
N GLY A 193 -11.18 8.17 -7.13
CA GLY A 193 -12.58 8.31 -7.55
C GLY A 193 -13.58 8.27 -6.40
N ILE A 194 -13.11 8.50 -5.17
CA ILE A 194 -13.93 8.53 -3.97
C ILE A 194 -14.05 9.99 -3.53
N ASP A 195 -15.27 10.46 -3.34
CA ASP A 195 -15.54 11.74 -2.69
C ASP A 195 -15.64 11.52 -1.19
N VAL A 196 -14.78 12.19 -0.42
CA VAL A 196 -14.77 12.12 1.04
C VAL A 196 -15.44 13.38 1.56
N ASP A 197 -16.74 13.28 1.80
CA ASP A 197 -17.55 14.39 2.29
C ASP A 197 -16.98 14.90 3.63
N LEU A 198 -17.10 16.21 3.86
CA LEU A 198 -16.55 16.87 5.05
C LEU A 198 -17.11 16.28 6.36
N ALA A 199 -18.30 15.65 6.33
CA ALA A 199 -18.93 15.00 7.48
C ALA A 199 -18.22 13.72 7.94
N GLU A 200 -17.47 13.04 7.07
CA GLU A 200 -16.67 11.85 7.40
C GLU A 200 -15.25 12.21 7.88
N ARG A 201 -14.92 13.51 7.95
CA ARG A 201 -13.62 14.02 8.43
C ARG A 201 -13.57 14.26 9.95
N GLY A 202 -14.68 14.03 10.66
CA GLY A 202 -14.85 14.19 12.11
C GLY A 202 -14.44 12.97 12.91
#